data_AF-A0A7S2Q3Q8-F1
#
_entry.id   AF-A0A7S2Q3Q8-F1
#
_cell.length_a   1.000
_cell.length_b   1.000
_cell.length_c   1.000
_cell.angle_alpha   90.00
_cell.angle_beta   90.00
_cell.angle_gamma   90.00
#
_symmetry.space_group_name_H-M   'P 1'
#
loop_
_entity.id
_entity.type
_entity.pdbx_description
1 polymer ?
#
loop_
_entity_poly.entity_id
_entity_poly.type
_entity_poly.pdbx_seq_one_letter_code
_entity_poly.pdbx_strand_id
1 'polypeptide(L)'
;IKSLIASTNVPFGAPYQGGVYPTWWESFVDSTNKVYYFGWLETPNIIWTDFSKINEIGAFEEGQPNLRLKPQDSKLVGDVVCEFKTADGKAPVCSGSWQGKEER
;
A
#
# COMPACT_ATOMS: atom_id res chain seq x y z
N ILE A 1 15.81 5.77 2.46
CA ILE A 1 15.46 5.35 1.08
C ILE A 1 14.34 6.22 0.51
N LYS A 2 13.17 6.34 1.17
CA LYS A 2 12.08 7.24 0.74
C LYS A 2 12.54 8.67 0.39
N SER A 3 13.36 9.28 1.25
CA SER A 3 13.93 10.62 1.00
C SER A 3 14.78 10.72 -0.27
N LEU A 4 15.49 9.65 -0.64
CA LEU A 4 16.29 9.62 -1.86
C LEU A 4 15.40 9.52 -3.09
N ILE A 5 14.37 8.68 -3.06
CA ILE A 5 13.36 8.60 -4.14
C ILE A 5 12.69 9.95 -4.31
N ALA A 6 12.24 10.56 -3.20
CA ALA A 6 11.61 11.88 -3.20
C ALA A 6 12.48 12.98 -3.82
N SER A 7 13.81 12.90 -3.69
CA SER A 7 14.74 13.86 -4.32
C SER A 7 14.74 13.80 -5.86
N THR A 8 14.29 12.69 -6.43
CA THR A 8 14.20 12.48 -7.89
C THR A 8 12.79 12.68 -8.44
N ASN A 9 11.81 12.99 -7.57
CA ASN A 9 10.43 13.17 -7.99
C ASN A 9 10.29 14.47 -8.81
N VAL A 10 9.51 14.37 -9.88
CA VAL A 10 9.07 15.55 -10.62
C VAL A 10 7.88 16.15 -9.86
N PRO A 11 7.95 17.41 -9.42
CA PRO A 11 6.90 18.03 -8.65
C PRO A 11 5.61 18.24 -9.47
N PHE A 12 4.47 18.27 -8.79
CA PHE A 12 3.20 18.64 -9.39
C PHE A 12 3.28 20.05 -10.00
N GLY A 13 2.74 20.20 -11.21
CA GLY A 13 2.75 21.48 -11.93
C GLY A 13 4.08 21.83 -12.62
N ALA A 14 5.04 20.89 -12.67
CA ALA A 14 6.25 21.08 -13.47
C ALA A 14 5.89 21.34 -14.96
N PRO A 15 6.52 22.33 -15.62
CA PRO A 15 6.21 22.67 -17.00
C PRO A 15 6.50 21.48 -17.94
N TYR A 16 5.51 21.11 -18.75
CA TYR A 16 5.62 20.00 -19.67
C TYR A 16 6.51 20.37 -20.86
N GLN A 17 7.76 19.89 -20.85
CA GLN A 17 8.66 19.94 -22.00
C GLN A 17 9.32 18.58 -22.20
N GLY A 18 9.21 18.04 -23.42
CA GLY A 18 10.02 16.88 -23.84
C GLY A 18 9.77 15.56 -23.10
N GLY A 19 8.57 15.33 -22.55
CA GLY A 19 8.21 14.06 -21.92
C GLY A 19 8.43 13.96 -20.40
N VAL A 20 8.64 15.10 -19.73
CA VAL A 20 8.67 15.17 -18.26
C VAL A 20 7.24 15.19 -17.70
N TYR A 21 6.92 14.26 -16.80
CA TYR A 21 5.62 14.16 -16.15
C TYR A 21 5.77 14.16 -14.63
N PRO A 22 4.81 14.73 -13.88
CA PRO A 22 4.83 14.70 -12.42
C PRO A 22 4.82 13.26 -11.91
N THR A 23 5.56 13.01 -10.85
CA THR A 23 5.51 11.74 -10.15
C THR A 23 4.18 11.67 -9.38
N TRP A 24 3.41 10.61 -9.56
CA TRP A 24 2.11 10.43 -8.89
C TRP A 24 2.17 9.48 -7.70
N TRP A 25 3.10 8.53 -7.73
CA TRP A 25 3.27 7.57 -6.65
C TRP A 25 4.73 7.15 -6.55
N GLU A 26 5.10 6.69 -5.38
CA GLU A 26 6.39 6.11 -5.08
C GLU A 26 6.21 4.73 -4.44
N SER A 27 7.14 3.83 -4.69
CA SER A 27 7.16 2.53 -4.03
C SER A 27 8.60 2.11 -3.73
N PHE A 28 8.76 1.33 -2.68
CA PHE A 28 10.02 0.69 -2.36
C PHE A 28 9.75 -0.64 -1.66
N VAL A 29 10.72 -1.55 -1.75
CA VAL A 29 10.59 -2.90 -1.23
C VAL A 29 11.69 -3.15 -0.22
N ASP A 30 11.31 -3.63 0.95
CA ASP A 30 12.22 -4.30 1.87
C ASP A 30 12.22 -5.79 1.50
N SER A 31 13.25 -6.21 0.76
CA SER A 31 13.41 -7.60 0.32
C SER A 31 13.83 -8.54 1.45
N THR A 32 14.37 -8.02 2.56
CA THR A 32 14.75 -8.80 3.74
C THR A 32 13.52 -9.17 4.54
N ASN A 33 12.66 -8.19 4.85
CA ASN A 33 11.44 -8.39 5.64
C ASN A 33 10.21 -8.69 4.77
N LYS A 34 10.35 -8.70 3.44
CA LYS A 34 9.28 -8.96 2.47
C LYS A 34 8.11 -7.97 2.62
N VAL A 35 8.43 -6.69 2.80
CA VAL A 35 7.43 -5.62 2.93
C VAL A 35 7.45 -4.74 1.70
N TYR A 36 6.28 -4.56 1.08
CA TYR A 36 6.08 -3.65 -0.05
C TYR A 36 5.46 -2.35 0.46
N TYR A 37 6.11 -1.21 0.19
CA TYR A 37 5.63 0.12 0.58
C TYR A 37 5.13 0.87 -0.65
N PHE A 38 4.02 1.60 -0.48
CA PHE A 38 3.43 2.43 -1.52
C PHE A 38 3.00 3.79 -0.94
N GLY A 39 3.34 4.87 -1.65
CA GLY A 39 2.92 6.23 -1.33
C GLY A 39 2.24 6.87 -2.52
N TRP A 40 1.00 7.32 -2.35
CA TRP A 40 0.30 8.14 -3.34
C TRP A 40 0.63 9.60 -3.06
N LEU A 41 1.23 10.33 -4.00
CA LEU A 41 1.77 11.68 -3.71
C LEU A 41 0.70 12.76 -3.59
N GLU A 42 -0.57 12.48 -3.92
CA GLU A 42 -1.68 13.39 -3.62
C GLU A 42 -2.21 13.24 -2.19
N THR A 43 -1.76 12.22 -1.44
CA THR A 43 -2.10 12.04 -0.02
C THR A 43 -0.83 12.00 0.85
N PRO A 44 -0.89 12.44 2.11
CA PRO A 44 0.27 12.41 2.99
C PRO A 44 0.58 11.01 3.53
N ASN A 45 -0.27 10.02 3.25
CA ASN A 45 -0.22 8.70 3.84
C ASN A 45 0.77 7.81 3.12
N ILE A 46 1.39 6.91 3.87
CA ILE A 46 2.11 5.75 3.34
C ILE A 46 1.39 4.49 3.77
N ILE A 47 1.24 3.56 2.83
CA ILE A 47 0.70 2.23 3.09
C ILE A 47 1.78 1.20 2.83
N TRP A 48 1.66 0.06 3.49
CA TRP A 48 2.55 -1.07 3.24
C TRP A 48 1.83 -2.39 3.39
N THR A 49 2.42 -3.42 2.82
CA THR A 49 1.90 -4.77 2.83
C THR A 49 3.03 -5.72 3.18
N ASP A 50 2.87 -6.44 4.29
CA ASP A 50 3.78 -7.49 4.71
C ASP A 50 3.36 -8.81 4.04
N PHE A 51 4.21 -9.34 3.16
CA PHE A 51 3.90 -10.59 2.45
C PHE A 51 3.87 -11.81 3.38
N SER A 52 4.52 -11.75 4.55
CA SER A 52 4.41 -12.81 5.55
C SER A 52 3.00 -12.87 6.11
N LYS A 53 2.37 -11.72 6.38
CA LYS A 53 0.97 -11.65 6.83
C LYS A 53 -0.02 -12.03 5.73
N ILE A 54 0.27 -11.69 4.47
CA ILE A 54 -0.52 -12.20 3.32
C ILE A 54 -0.48 -13.72 3.25
N ASN A 55 0.69 -14.33 3.50
CA ASN A 55 0.81 -15.77 3.56
C ASN A 55 0.03 -16.36 4.75
N GLU A 56 0.05 -15.70 5.91
CA GLU A 56 -0.69 -16.14 7.12
C GLU A 56 -2.21 -16.15 6.92
N ILE A 57 -2.78 -15.24 6.13
CA ILE A 57 -4.20 -15.25 5.77
C ILE A 57 -4.53 -16.26 4.64
N GLY A 58 -3.57 -17.11 4.25
CA GLY A 58 -3.75 -18.15 3.25
C GLY A 58 -3.81 -17.64 1.81
N ALA A 59 -3.55 -16.36 1.54
CA ALA A 59 -3.80 -15.77 0.22
C ALA A 59 -2.90 -16.31 -0.92
N PHE A 60 -1.85 -17.06 -0.59
CA PHE A 60 -0.99 -17.75 -1.57
C PHE A 60 -1.35 -19.23 -1.78
N GLU A 61 -2.35 -19.74 -1.06
CA GLU A 61 -2.82 -21.12 -1.24
C GLU A 61 -3.54 -21.29 -2.59
N GLU A 62 -3.42 -22.48 -3.17
CA GLU A 62 -4.08 -22.82 -4.42
C GLU A 62 -5.61 -22.74 -4.27
N GLY A 63 -6.28 -22.17 -5.27
CA GLY A 63 -7.74 -22.01 -5.28
C GLY A 63 -8.26 -20.78 -4.53
N GLN A 64 -7.40 -20.02 -3.86
CA GLN A 64 -7.81 -18.77 -3.21
C GLN A 64 -8.05 -17.65 -4.23
N PRO A 65 -9.04 -16.78 -4.00
CA PRO A 65 -9.32 -15.66 -4.90
C PRO A 65 -8.22 -14.58 -4.84
N ASN A 66 -7.94 -13.96 -5.98
CA ASN A 66 -7.03 -12.81 -6.04
C ASN A 66 -7.52 -11.65 -5.19
N LEU A 67 -6.62 -11.12 -4.37
CA LEU A 67 -6.82 -9.93 -3.55
C LEU A 67 -6.48 -8.65 -4.33
N ARG A 68 -7.27 -7.60 -4.12
CA ARG A 68 -7.12 -6.29 -4.74
C ARG A 68 -7.24 -5.19 -3.70
N LEU A 69 -6.44 -4.14 -3.88
CA LEU A 69 -6.51 -2.93 -3.07
C LEU A 69 -6.59 -1.73 -4.01
N LYS A 70 -7.37 -0.72 -3.63
CA LYS A 70 -7.33 0.59 -4.29
C LYS A 70 -6.40 1.51 -3.47
N PRO A 71 -5.12 1.63 -3.82
CA PRO A 71 -4.15 2.34 -2.98
C PRO A 71 -4.34 3.86 -2.96
N GLN A 72 -5.20 4.40 -3.84
CA GLN A 72 -5.57 5.81 -3.92
C GLN A 72 -6.63 6.21 -2.87
N ASP A 73 -7.17 5.25 -2.10
CA ASP A 73 -8.13 5.58 -1.05
C ASP A 73 -7.41 6.32 0.09
N SER A 74 -7.78 7.58 0.28
CA SER A 74 -7.17 8.49 1.27
C SER A 74 -7.39 8.06 2.72
N LYS A 75 -8.27 7.08 2.97
CA LYS A 75 -8.50 6.51 4.30
C LYS A 75 -7.47 5.43 4.67
N LEU A 76 -6.71 4.91 3.70
CA LEU A 76 -5.71 3.89 3.96
C LEU A 76 -4.49 4.51 4.63
N VAL A 77 -4.07 3.89 5.73
CA VAL A 77 -2.88 4.28 6.49
C VAL A 77 -2.23 3.01 7.02
N GLY A 78 -0.92 2.90 6.80
CA GLY A 78 -0.13 1.87 7.44
C GLY A 78 -0.26 0.49 6.81
N ASP A 79 -0.34 -0.54 7.64
CA ASP A 79 -0.45 -1.93 7.20
C ASP A 79 -1.85 -2.20 6.62
N VAL A 80 -1.92 -2.48 5.32
CA VAL A 80 -3.18 -2.60 4.58
C VAL A 80 -3.57 -4.05 4.25
N VAL A 81 -2.93 -5.06 4.84
CA VAL A 81 -3.22 -6.49 4.55
C VAL A 81 -4.71 -6.82 4.70
N CYS A 82 -5.40 -6.22 5.67
CA CYS A 82 -6.82 -6.45 5.93
C CYS A 82 -7.77 -5.59 5.09
N GLU A 83 -7.25 -4.61 4.37
CA GLU A 83 -8.03 -3.71 3.51
C GLU A 83 -8.15 -4.24 2.08
N PHE A 84 -7.41 -5.30 1.75
CA PHE A 84 -7.57 -6.03 0.50
C PHE A 84 -8.97 -6.63 0.39
N LYS A 85 -9.45 -6.75 -0.84
CA LYS A 85 -10.75 -7.37 -1.15
C LYS A 85 -10.61 -8.30 -2.33
N THR A 86 -11.40 -9.37 -2.35
CA THR A 86 -11.54 -10.19 -3.55
C THR A 86 -12.26 -9.41 -4.66
N ALA A 87 -12.28 -9.95 -5.88
CA ALA A 87 -13.07 -9.36 -6.97
C ALA A 87 -14.56 -9.18 -6.61
N ASP A 88 -15.11 -10.06 -5.76
CA ASP A 88 -16.49 -9.99 -5.27
C ASP A 88 -16.67 -9.05 -4.05
N GLY A 89 -15.63 -8.32 -3.66
CA GLY A 89 -15.67 -7.35 -2.57
C GLY A 89 -15.55 -7.94 -1.16
N LYS A 90 -15.25 -9.24 -1.02
CA LYS A 90 -15.07 -9.88 0.30
C LYS A 90 -13.70 -9.55 0.88
N ALA A 91 -13.65 -9.17 2.15
CA ALA A 91 -12.40 -8.95 2.88
C ALA A 91 -11.75 -10.30 3.27
N PRO A 92 -10.42 -10.38 3.38
CA PRO A 92 -9.74 -11.55 3.91
C PRO A 92 -10.09 -11.76 5.39
N VAL A 93 -9.93 -13.01 5.86
CA VAL A 93 -10.10 -13.33 7.28
C VAL A 93 -8.87 -12.86 8.04
N CYS A 94 -8.91 -11.63 8.54
CA CYS A 94 -7.89 -11.11 9.43
C CYS A 94 -8.23 -11.44 10.89
N SER A 95 -7.31 -12.11 11.58
CA SER A 95 -7.39 -12.30 13.03
C SER A 95 -7.08 -10.97 13.74
N GLY A 96 -8.13 -10.28 14.18
CA GLY A 96 -8.01 -9.09 15.02
C GLY A 96 -8.04 -7.79 14.23
N SER A 97 -9.25 -7.30 13.99
CA SER A 97 -9.47 -5.85 13.98
C SER A 97 -8.88 -5.29 15.27
N TRP A 98 -7.75 -4.58 15.18
CA TRP A 98 -7.28 -3.71 16.25
C TRP A 98 -8.27 -2.54 16.34
N GLN A 99 -9.44 -2.80 16.94
CA GLN A 99 -10.24 -1.76 17.56
C GLN A 99 -9.38 -1.22 18.69
N GLY A 100 -8.86 -0.01 18.50
CA GLY A 100 -8.13 0.70 19.54
C GLY A 100 -8.95 0.67 20.83
N LYS A 101 -8.42 0.00 21.85
CA LYS A 101 -8.83 0.27 23.22
C LYS A 101 -8.29 1.65 23.55
N GLU A 102 -9.19 2.62 23.55
CA GLU A 102 -9.01 3.89 24.23
C GLU A 102 -8.84 3.56 25.72
N GLU A 103 -7.60 3.63 26.19
CA GLU A 103 -7.26 3.47 27.59
C GLU A 103 -7.50 4.82 28.28
N ARG A 104 -8.40 4.78 29.27
CA ARG A 104 -8.84 5.90 30.10
C ARG A 104 -7.75 6.35 31.06
#